data_AF-A0A820MHH1-F1
#
_entry.id   AF-A0A820MHH1-F1
#
_cell.length_a   1.000
_cell.length_b   1.000
_cell.length_c   1.000
_cell.angle_alpha   90.00
_cell.angle_beta   90.00
_cell.angle_gamma   90.00
#
_symmetry.space_group_name_H-M   'P 1'
#
loop_
_entity.id
_entity.type
_entity.pdbx_description
1 polymer ?
#
loop_
_entity_poly.entity_id
_entity_poly.type
_entity_poly.pdbx_seq_one_letter_code
_entity_poly.pdbx_strand_id
1 'polypeptide(L)'
;QFQQTINEQKQNLHNSPLVQQINEWEKNSVEKIQQTAEECRKTVMKLTQKSINNIEKKFIELSRKLKGIREENEFNEIDLNNFQSKLTQITKESLQRSNISIQQDSQEFIKKISVISSF
;
A
#
# COMPACT_ATOMS: atom_id res chain seq x y z
N GLN A 1 30.68 -24.26 44.62
CA GLN A 1 29.92 -24.76 43.45
C GLN A 1 28.59 -24.04 43.27
N PHE A 2 27.65 -24.06 44.22
CA PHE A 2 26.33 -23.39 44.05
C PHE A 2 26.39 -21.88 43.75
N GLN A 3 27.27 -21.12 44.43
CA GLN A 3 27.47 -19.69 44.14
C GLN A 3 28.03 -19.40 42.74
N GLN A 4 28.83 -20.31 42.17
CA GLN A 4 29.32 -20.16 40.78
C GLN A 4 28.17 -20.34 39.80
N THR A 5 27.30 -21.33 40.00
CA THR A 5 26.11 -21.55 39.18
C THR A 5 25.15 -20.36 39.19
N ILE A 6 24.94 -19.72 40.35
CA ILE A 6 24.11 -18.50 40.46
C ILE A 6 24.76 -17.33 39.67
N ASN A 7 26.08 -17.16 39.77
CA ASN A 7 26.77 -16.11 39.05
C ASN A 7 26.78 -16.35 37.53
N GLU A 8 26.91 -17.60 37.08
CA GLU A 8 26.80 -17.99 35.67
C GLU A 8 25.40 -17.76 35.10
N GLN A 9 24.34 -18.03 35.87
CA GLN A 9 22.97 -17.71 35.49
C GLN A 9 22.72 -16.20 35.41
N LYS A 10 23.27 -15.42 36.35
CA LYS A 10 23.22 -13.94 36.31
C LYS A 10 23.93 -13.37 35.08
N GLN A 11 25.07 -13.94 34.70
CA GLN A 11 25.84 -13.52 33.53
C GLN A 11 25.12 -13.86 32.21
N ASN A 12 24.26 -14.87 32.20
CA ASN A 12 23.55 -15.36 31.01
C ASN A 12 22.06 -14.97 30.94
N LEU A 13 21.61 -13.99 31.72
CA LEU A 13 20.19 -13.57 31.73
C LEU A 13 19.65 -13.19 30.34
N HIS A 14 20.46 -12.55 29.50
CA HIS A 14 20.10 -12.20 28.11
C HIS A 14 19.98 -13.41 27.17
N ASN A 15 20.65 -14.52 27.49
CA ASN A 15 20.56 -15.79 26.76
C ASN A 15 19.52 -16.73 27.37
N SER A 16 18.70 -16.24 28.31
CA SER A 16 17.60 -17.03 28.85
C SER A 16 16.63 -17.44 27.73
N PRO A 17 16.14 -18.70 27.73
CA PRO A 17 15.11 -19.14 26.79
C PRO A 17 13.87 -18.24 26.78
N LEU A 18 13.53 -17.60 27.91
CA LEU A 18 12.40 -16.66 27.98
C LEU A 18 12.67 -15.37 27.20
N VAL A 19 13.90 -14.84 27.25
CA VAL A 19 14.31 -13.66 26.47
C VAL A 19 14.35 -14.01 24.99
N GLN A 20 14.82 -15.20 24.63
CA GLN A 20 14.78 -15.68 23.24
C GLN A 20 13.35 -15.76 22.71
N GLN A 21 12.38 -16.25 23.50
CA GLN A 21 10.97 -16.25 23.10
C GLN A 21 10.41 -14.84 22.84
N ILE A 22 10.80 -13.85 23.63
CA ILE A 22 10.43 -12.44 23.40
C ILE A 22 11.03 -11.95 22.08
N ASN A 23 12.32 -12.20 21.84
CA ASN A 23 13.01 -11.80 20.62
C ASN A 23 12.40 -12.46 19.37
N GLU A 24 12.05 -13.74 19.45
CA GLU A 24 11.38 -14.46 18.37
C GLU A 24 9.99 -13.88 18.09
N TRP A 25 9.20 -13.62 19.15
CA TRP A 25 7.89 -12.98 19.00
C TRP A 25 8.01 -11.59 18.36
N GLU A 26 8.98 -10.77 18.79
CA GLU A 26 9.23 -9.45 18.21
C GLU A 26 9.59 -9.55 16.73
N LYS A 27 10.59 -10.38 16.40
CA LYS A 27 11.03 -10.59 15.01
C LYS A 27 9.87 -11.02 14.11
N ASN A 28 9.13 -12.03 14.54
CA ASN A 28 8.00 -12.56 13.76
C ASN A 28 6.87 -11.53 13.61
N SER A 29 6.65 -10.68 14.63
CA SER A 29 5.64 -9.63 14.58
C SER A 29 6.01 -8.51 13.61
N VAL A 30 7.28 -8.06 13.64
CA VAL A 30 7.81 -7.06 12.71
C VAL A 30 7.76 -7.59 11.28
N GLU A 31 8.16 -8.84 11.05
CA GLU A 31 8.13 -9.45 9.71
C GLU A 31 6.71 -9.48 9.15
N LYS A 32 5.70 -9.87 9.95
CA LYS A 32 4.29 -9.84 9.52
C LYS A 32 3.83 -8.43 9.13
N ILE A 33 4.16 -7.42 9.94
CA ILE A 33 3.81 -6.03 9.64
C ILE A 33 4.45 -5.58 8.32
N GLN A 34 5.73 -5.91 8.11
CA GLN A 34 6.45 -5.55 6.89
C GLN A 34 5.86 -6.24 5.65
N GLN A 35 5.55 -7.53 5.74
CA GLN A 35 4.94 -8.29 4.64
C GLN A 35 3.58 -7.70 4.26
N THR A 36 2.68 -7.50 5.23
CA THR A 36 1.36 -6.90 4.96
C THR A 36 1.47 -5.48 4.41
N ALA A 37 2.35 -4.65 4.96
CA ALA A 37 2.58 -3.30 4.44
C ALA A 37 3.06 -3.34 2.97
N GLU A 38 3.92 -4.27 2.61
CA GLU A 38 4.42 -4.43 1.25
C GLU A 38 3.34 -4.91 0.27
N GLU A 39 2.48 -5.84 0.70
CA GLU A 39 1.31 -6.27 -0.08
C GLU A 39 0.33 -5.12 -0.33
N CYS A 40 0.06 -4.31 0.70
CA CYS A 40 -0.77 -3.11 0.57
C CYS A 40 -0.16 -2.11 -0.42
N ARG A 41 1.15 -1.82 -0.30
CA ARG A 41 1.86 -0.92 -1.24
C ARG A 41 1.76 -1.41 -2.68
N LYS A 42 2.04 -2.70 -2.93
CA LYS A 42 1.93 -3.31 -4.26
C LYS A 42 0.52 -3.20 -4.82
N THR A 43 -0.50 -3.41 -3.98
CA THR A 43 -1.90 -3.29 -4.38
C THR A 43 -2.25 -1.85 -4.76
N VAL A 44 -1.86 -0.88 -3.94
CA VAL A 44 -2.07 0.56 -4.23
C VAL A 44 -1.37 0.95 -5.53
N MET A 45 -0.10 0.56 -5.72
CA MET A 45 0.64 0.84 -6.94
C MET A 45 -0.04 0.25 -8.17
N LYS A 46 -0.47 -1.02 -8.11
CA LYS A 46 -1.16 -1.69 -9.22
C LYS A 46 -2.48 -0.99 -9.60
N LEU A 47 -3.29 -0.63 -8.60
CA LEU A 47 -4.56 0.06 -8.83
C LEU A 47 -4.34 1.47 -9.38
N THR A 48 -3.35 2.19 -8.85
CA THR A 48 -2.95 3.52 -9.33
C THR A 48 -2.46 3.45 -10.77
N GLN A 49 -1.58 2.50 -11.10
CA GLN A 49 -1.08 2.30 -12.47
C GLN A 49 -2.22 1.96 -13.43
N LYS A 50 -3.17 1.12 -13.02
CA LYS A 50 -4.36 0.81 -13.82
C LYS A 50 -5.20 2.07 -14.11
N SER A 51 -5.34 2.94 -13.12
CA SER A 51 -6.04 4.23 -13.26
C SER A 51 -5.32 5.12 -14.28
N ILE A 52 -4.00 5.29 -14.15
CA ILE A 52 -3.16 6.07 -15.07
C ILE A 52 -3.28 5.53 -16.50
N ASN A 53 -3.10 4.21 -16.70
CA ASN A 53 -3.21 3.59 -18.02
C ASN A 53 -4.59 3.80 -18.67
N ASN A 54 -5.65 3.85 -17.86
CA ASN A 54 -7.00 4.12 -18.37
C ASN A 54 -7.16 5.57 -18.83
N ILE A 55 -6.62 6.52 -18.06
CA ILE A 55 -6.57 7.95 -18.42
C ILE A 55 -5.78 8.14 -19.72
N GLU A 56 -4.61 7.53 -19.83
CA GLU A 56 -3.78 7.57 -21.05
C GLU A 56 -4.53 7.04 -22.28
N LYS A 57 -5.22 5.90 -22.15
CA LYS A 57 -6.04 5.35 -23.25
C LYS A 57 -7.13 6.32 -23.70
N LYS A 58 -7.87 6.91 -22.76
CA LYS A 58 -8.91 7.91 -23.05
C LYS A 58 -8.31 9.12 -23.77
N PHE A 59 -7.15 9.59 -23.33
CA PHE A 59 -6.45 10.72 -23.94
C PHE A 59 -5.95 10.41 -25.36
N ILE A 60 -5.37 9.23 -25.59
CA ILE A 60 -4.92 8.78 -26.92
C ILE A 60 -6.11 8.67 -27.88
N GLU A 61 -7.23 8.11 -27.43
CA GLU A 61 -8.44 8.01 -28.24
C GLU A 61 -8.98 9.39 -28.63
N LEU A 62 -9.00 10.32 -27.66
CA LEU A 62 -9.43 11.70 -27.90
C LEU A 62 -8.52 12.41 -28.92
N SER A 63 -7.20 12.24 -28.76
CA SER A 63 -6.20 12.81 -29.67
C SER A 63 -6.34 12.26 -31.10
N ARG A 64 -6.63 10.96 -31.24
CA ARG A 64 -6.88 10.33 -32.56
C ARG A 64 -8.14 10.89 -33.22
N LYS A 65 -9.23 11.03 -32.46
CA LYS A 65 -10.49 11.61 -32.96
C LYS A 65 -10.31 13.06 -33.40
N LEU A 66 -9.57 13.85 -32.62
CA LEU A 66 -9.26 15.24 -32.97
C LEU A 66 -8.40 15.35 -34.24
N LYS A 67 -7.45 14.43 -34.42
CA LYS A 67 -6.64 14.35 -35.64
C LYS A 67 -7.49 14.01 -36.87
N GLY A 68 -8.40 13.04 -36.76
CA GLY A 68 -9.29 12.64 -37.86
C GLY A 68 -10.18 13.79 -38.33
N ILE A 69 -10.88 14.47 -37.41
CA ILE A 69 -11.76 15.60 -37.76
C ILE A 69 -10.97 16.77 -38.37
N ARG A 70 -9.72 16.98 -37.93
CA ARG A 70 -8.83 17.98 -38.55
C ARG A 70 -8.46 17.60 -39.99
N GLU A 71 -8.24 16.32 -40.28
CA GLU A 71 -7.89 15.81 -41.61
C GLU A 71 -9.10 15.82 -42.57
N GLU A 72 -10.31 15.58 -42.05
CA GLU A 72 -11.57 15.58 -42.79
C GLU A 72 -12.12 17.00 -43.05
N ASN A 73 -11.56 18.04 -42.42
CA ASN A 73 -12.05 19.43 -42.47
C ASN A 73 -13.52 19.60 -42.01
N GLU A 74 -14.09 18.60 -41.32
CA GLU A 74 -15.47 18.58 -40.80
C GLU A 74 -15.58 19.26 -39.43
N PHE A 75 -14.93 20.41 -39.28
CA PHE A 75 -14.87 21.11 -38.01
C PHE A 75 -16.20 21.83 -37.74
N ASN A 76 -16.89 21.45 -36.66
CA ASN A 76 -18.04 22.20 -36.16
C ASN A 76 -17.92 22.50 -34.66
N GLU A 77 -18.66 23.51 -34.18
CA GLU A 77 -18.61 23.93 -32.77
C GLU A 77 -19.08 22.84 -31.79
N ILE A 78 -19.92 21.91 -32.24
CA ILE A 78 -20.43 20.80 -31.42
C ILE A 78 -19.28 19.85 -31.08
N ASP A 79 -18.44 19.51 -32.06
CA ASP A 79 -17.28 18.65 -31.88
C ASP A 79 -16.25 19.30 -30.96
N LEU A 80 -15.96 20.59 -31.16
CA LEU A 80 -15.09 21.36 -30.26
C LEU A 80 -15.56 21.33 -28.80
N ASN A 81 -16.85 21.61 -28.57
CA ASN A 81 -17.43 21.59 -27.23
C ASN A 81 -17.37 20.19 -26.60
N ASN A 82 -17.54 19.14 -27.40
CA ASN A 82 -17.42 17.74 -26.97
C ASN A 82 -15.98 17.40 -26.58
N PHE A 83 -14.99 17.83 -27.38
CA PHE A 83 -13.57 17.65 -27.06
C PHE A 83 -13.18 18.37 -25.76
N GLN A 84 -13.61 19.61 -25.60
CA GLN A 84 -13.33 20.41 -24.41
C GLN A 84 -13.95 19.77 -23.16
N SER A 85 -15.18 19.26 -23.27
CA SER A 85 -15.86 18.56 -22.18
C SER A 85 -15.12 17.27 -21.79
N LYS A 86 -14.70 16.46 -22.77
CA LYS A 86 -13.94 15.23 -22.54
C LYS A 86 -12.56 15.49 -21.95
N LEU A 87 -11.84 16.52 -22.41
CA LEU A 87 -10.56 16.95 -21.81
C LEU A 87 -10.72 17.37 -20.36
N THR A 88 -11.77 18.13 -20.06
CA THR A 88 -12.08 18.57 -18.69
C THR A 88 -12.36 17.36 -17.78
N GLN A 89 -13.12 16.38 -18.28
CA GLN A 89 -13.38 15.14 -17.56
C GLN A 89 -12.09 14.34 -17.30
N ILE A 90 -11.26 14.12 -18.31
CA ILE A 90 -9.97 13.41 -18.17
C ILE A 90 -9.08 14.12 -17.14
N THR A 91 -9.04 15.45 -17.18
CA THR A 91 -8.27 16.26 -16.21
C THR A 91 -8.79 16.06 -14.80
N LYS A 92 -10.11 16.10 -14.60
CA LYS A 92 -10.74 15.89 -13.29
C LYS A 92 -10.49 14.47 -12.76
N GLU A 93 -10.62 13.46 -13.61
CA GLU A 93 -10.31 12.06 -13.28
C GLU A 93 -8.84 11.84 -12.93
N SER A 94 -7.92 12.58 -13.57
CA SER A 94 -6.49 12.55 -13.25
C SER A 94 -6.13 13.23 -11.93
N LEU A 95 -6.90 14.25 -11.53
CA LEU A 95 -6.71 14.96 -10.26
C LEU A 95 -7.34 14.23 -9.08
N GLN A 96 -8.36 13.41 -9.32
CA GLN A 96 -8.87 12.49 -8.32
C GLN A 96 -7.86 11.37 -8.09
N ARG A 97 -7.32 11.32 -6.85
CA ARG A 97 -6.62 10.13 -6.36
C ARG A 97 -7.57 8.95 -6.59
N SER A 98 -7.06 7.86 -7.15
CA SER A 98 -7.80 6.62 -7.41
C SER A 98 -8.74 6.32 -6.22
N ASN A 99 -9.97 5.85 -6.47
CA ASN A 99 -11.01 5.54 -5.47
C ASN A 99 -10.59 4.41 -4.48
N ILE A 100 -9.42 4.53 -3.88
CA ILE A 100 -8.76 3.61 -2.98
C ILE A 100 -8.87 4.24 -1.61
N SER A 101 -9.39 3.48 -0.65
CA SER A 101 -9.37 3.85 0.76
C SER A 101 -8.53 2.83 1.50
N ILE A 102 -7.80 3.30 2.51
CA ILE A 102 -7.12 2.44 3.46
C ILE A 102 -8.06 2.30 4.66
N GLN A 103 -8.34 1.07 5.06
CA GLN A 103 -9.17 0.76 6.21
C GLN A 103 -8.37 -0.12 7.17
N GLN A 104 -8.69 -0.01 8.46
CA GLN A 104 -8.13 -0.87 9.49
C GLN A 104 -9.15 -1.94 9.83
N ASP A 105 -8.70 -3.19 9.87
CA ASP A 105 -9.52 -4.28 10.37
C ASP A 105 -9.72 -4.15 11.89
N SER A 106 -10.88 -4.59 12.36
CA SER A 106 -11.25 -4.55 13.77
C SER A 106 -10.62 -5.65 14.61
N GLN A 107 -9.99 -6.64 13.97
CA GLN A 107 -9.38 -7.80 14.63
C GLN A 107 -7.91 -7.56 14.98
N GLU A 108 -7.44 -8.15 16.09
CA GLU A 108 -6.04 -8.08 16.48
C GLU A 108 -5.14 -8.77 15.44
N PHE A 109 -4.29 -7.98 14.80
CA PHE A 109 -3.33 -8.46 13.81
C PHE A 109 -2.11 -9.15 14.45
N ILE A 110 -1.62 -8.58 15.56
CA ILE A 110 -0.49 -9.14 16.34
C ILE A 110 -0.96 -9.45 17.76
N LYS A 111 -0.86 -10.71 18.15
CA LYS A 111 -1.19 -11.16 19.51
C LYS A 111 -0.15 -10.64 20.49
N LYS A 112 -0.59 -9.88 21.49
CA LYS A 112 0.27 -9.39 22.58
C LYS A 112 0.78 -10.54 23.46
N ILE A 113 2.06 -10.52 23.81
CA ILE A 113 2.63 -11.39 24.86
C ILE A 113 2.70 -10.65 26.21
N SER A 114 2.64 -11.40 27.30
CA SER A 114 2.80 -10.90 28.66
C SER A 114 3.65 -11.86 29.49
N VAL A 115 4.40 -11.30 30.43
CA VAL A 115 5.13 -12.08 31.44
C VAL A 115 4.22 -12.19 32.66
N ILE A 116 3.95 -13.42 33.09
CA ILE A 116 3.16 -13.71 34.28
C ILE A 116 4.11 -14.32 35.32
N SER A 117 4.11 -13.76 36.52
CA SER A 117 4.84 -14.30 37.67
C SER A 117 3.84 -14.71 38.74
N SER A 118 3.86 -15.98 39.15
CA SER A 118 3.21 -16.46 40.37
C SER A 118 4.28 -16.60 41.45
N PHE A 119 4.17 -15.80 42.50
CA PHE A 119 4.95 -15.93 43.73
C PHE A 119 4.08 -16.54 44.82
#